data_AF-A0A932NKJ4-F1
#
_entry.id   AF-A0A932NKJ4-F1
#
_cell.length_a   1.000
_cell.length_b   1.000
_cell.length_c   1.000
_cell.angle_alpha   90.00
_cell.angle_beta   90.00
_cell.angle_gamma   90.00
#
_symmetry.space_group_name_H-M   'P 1'
#
loop_
_entity.id
_entity.type
_entity.pdbx_description
1 polymer ?
#
loop_
_entity_poly.entity_id
_entity_poly.type
_entity_poly.pdbx_seq_one_letter_code
_entity_poly.pdbx_strand_id
1 'polypeptide(L)'
;MSAPQAAAFPCPGCGAPLTVRAPGRSEAVACEFCGSVADAQDPAHKLLSRYTSAMTFTPLIGLGTRGVLRGEKWECIGFMRRAVRYYGVDYAWGEYLLHNPLKGFRWLTESDGHWMFYETLTEPPGKAPP
;
A
#
# COMPACT_ATOMS: atom_id res chain seq x y z
N MET A 1 -11.72 -9.99 -19.29
CA MET A 1 -10.90 -10.44 -18.14
C MET A 1 -11.31 -9.62 -16.94
N SER A 2 -11.60 -10.27 -15.81
CA SER A 2 -12.12 -9.59 -14.61
C SER A 2 -11.03 -8.80 -13.89
N ALA A 3 -11.41 -7.74 -13.19
CA ALA A 3 -10.54 -7.12 -12.19
C ALA A 3 -10.24 -8.12 -11.05
N PRO A 4 -9.13 -7.99 -10.31
CA PRO A 4 -8.91 -8.79 -9.11
C PRO A 4 -10.07 -8.58 -8.15
N GLN A 5 -10.82 -9.65 -7.87
CA GLN A 5 -11.92 -9.63 -6.92
C GLN A 5 -11.31 -9.57 -5.52
N ALA A 6 -11.40 -8.41 -4.85
CA ALA A 6 -10.80 -8.23 -3.53
C ALA A 6 -11.40 -9.25 -2.53
N ALA A 7 -10.54 -10.03 -1.91
CA ALA A 7 -10.95 -10.97 -0.86
C ALA A 7 -11.14 -10.20 0.45
N ALA A 8 -12.10 -10.60 1.27
CA ALA A 8 -12.37 -9.95 2.55
C ALA A 8 -12.59 -10.96 3.67
N PHE A 9 -12.04 -10.66 4.86
CA PHE A 9 -12.12 -11.51 6.05
C PHE A 9 -12.20 -10.64 7.32
N PRO A 10 -12.76 -11.16 8.43
CA PRO A 10 -12.82 -10.41 9.70
C PRO A 10 -11.43 -10.33 10.34
N CYS A 11 -11.04 -9.14 10.82
CA CYS A 11 -9.74 -8.91 11.44
C CYS A 11 -9.54 -9.78 12.69
N PRO A 12 -8.46 -10.59 12.79
CA PRO A 12 -8.23 -11.46 13.94
C PRO A 12 -8.02 -10.69 15.27
N GLY A 13 -7.76 -9.38 15.21
CA GLY A 13 -7.58 -8.53 16.40
C GLY A 13 -8.78 -7.66 16.80
N CYS A 14 -9.86 -7.59 16.02
CA CYS A 14 -11.05 -6.77 16.34
C CYS A 14 -12.36 -7.11 15.61
N GLY A 15 -12.38 -8.08 14.70
CA GLY A 15 -13.56 -8.47 13.89
C GLY A 15 -13.90 -7.54 12.72
N ALA A 16 -13.38 -6.31 12.67
CA ALA A 16 -13.63 -5.37 11.57
C ALA A 16 -13.16 -5.91 10.21
N PRO A 17 -13.82 -5.58 9.08
CA PRO A 17 -13.50 -6.17 7.78
C PRO A 17 -12.13 -5.73 7.25
N LEU A 18 -11.26 -6.71 6.97
CA LEU A 18 -10.02 -6.53 6.21
C LEU A 18 -10.28 -6.85 4.74
N THR A 19 -9.78 -6.00 3.83
CA THR A 19 -9.93 -6.16 2.38
C THR A 19 -8.57 -6.32 1.71
N VAL A 20 -8.28 -7.52 1.19
CA VAL A 20 -7.08 -7.82 0.40
C VAL A 20 -7.32 -7.40 -1.06
N ARG A 21 -6.76 -6.26 -1.46
CA ARG A 21 -6.96 -5.66 -2.79
C ARG A 21 -6.12 -6.28 -3.91
N ALA A 22 -5.10 -7.07 -3.58
CA ALA A 22 -4.33 -7.86 -4.53
C ALA A 22 -4.14 -9.32 -4.04
N PRO A 23 -5.22 -10.15 -4.03
CA PRO A 23 -5.13 -11.54 -3.59
C PRO A 23 -4.06 -12.33 -4.35
N GLY A 24 -3.34 -13.20 -3.64
CA GLY A 24 -2.20 -13.95 -4.21
C GLY A 24 -0.96 -13.10 -4.56
N ARG A 25 -0.96 -11.80 -4.20
CA ARG A 25 0.20 -10.89 -4.34
C ARG A 25 0.50 -10.08 -3.08
N SER A 26 -0.51 -9.81 -2.26
CA SER A 26 -0.31 -9.34 -0.88
C SER A 26 0.22 -10.47 -0.01
N GLU A 27 1.29 -10.21 0.76
CA GLU A 27 1.80 -11.10 1.82
C GLU A 27 1.07 -10.84 3.15
N ALA A 28 0.82 -9.57 3.47
CA ALA A 28 0.14 -9.14 4.67
C ALA A 28 -0.84 -7.98 4.39
N VAL A 29 -1.80 -7.78 5.30
CA VAL A 29 -2.75 -6.66 5.26
C VAL A 29 -2.95 -6.06 6.66
N ALA A 30 -2.93 -4.73 6.76
CA ALA A 30 -3.06 -4.00 8.03
C ALA A 30 -4.49 -3.49 8.25
N CYS A 31 -4.97 -3.57 9.49
CA CYS A 31 -6.30 -3.14 9.90
C CYS A 31 -6.33 -1.67 10.31
N GLU A 32 -6.98 -0.83 9.51
CA GLU A 32 -7.18 0.60 9.77
C GLU A 32 -7.90 0.90 11.11
N PHE A 33 -8.72 -0.04 11.59
CA PHE A 33 -9.50 0.12 12.83
C PHE A 33 -8.72 -0.18 14.13
N CYS A 34 -7.69 -1.03 14.10
CA CYS A 34 -7.07 -1.54 15.34
C CYS A 34 -5.55 -1.76 15.31
N GLY A 35 -4.90 -1.52 14.16
CA GLY A 35 -3.45 -1.69 13.97
C GLY A 35 -2.97 -3.13 13.77
N SER A 36 -3.84 -4.14 13.86
CA SER A 36 -3.48 -5.54 13.61
C SER A 36 -3.06 -5.78 12.16
N VAL A 37 -1.96 -6.50 11.96
CA VAL A 37 -1.48 -6.97 10.66
C VAL A 37 -1.75 -8.46 10.57
N ALA A 38 -2.53 -8.87 9.58
CA ALA A 38 -2.88 -10.26 9.31
C ALA A 38 -2.13 -10.79 8.08
N ASP A 39 -1.82 -12.07 8.10
CA ASP A 39 -1.31 -12.82 6.95
C ASP A 39 -2.36 -12.90 5.84
N ALA A 40 -2.01 -12.53 4.62
CA ALA A 40 -2.90 -12.52 3.46
C ALA A 40 -2.76 -13.78 2.58
N GLN A 41 -1.84 -14.69 2.91
CA GLN A 41 -1.57 -15.94 2.18
C GLN A 41 -1.98 -17.18 3.00
N ASP A 42 -1.86 -17.14 4.34
CA ASP A 42 -2.35 -18.18 5.24
C ASP A 42 -3.89 -18.24 5.23
N PRO A 43 -4.53 -19.38 4.94
CA PRO A 43 -6.00 -19.50 4.91
C PRO A 43 -6.71 -19.25 6.24
N ALA A 44 -5.99 -19.27 7.37
CA ALA A 44 -6.50 -18.91 8.69
C ALA A 44 -6.23 -17.43 9.06
N HIS A 45 -5.63 -16.65 8.15
CA HIS A 45 -5.37 -15.21 8.28
C HIS A 45 -4.77 -14.79 9.64
N LYS A 46 -3.70 -15.51 10.02
CA LYS A 46 -3.04 -15.37 11.33
C LYS A 46 -2.58 -13.93 11.59
N LEU A 47 -2.66 -13.52 12.85
CA LEU A 47 -2.12 -12.24 13.30
C LEU A 47 -0.58 -12.30 13.30
N LEU A 48 0.05 -11.54 12.40
CA LEU A 48 1.51 -11.44 12.29
C LEU A 48 2.08 -10.43 13.29
N SER A 49 1.42 -9.29 13.47
CA SER A 49 1.81 -8.24 14.41
C SER A 49 0.64 -7.31 14.72
N ARG A 50 0.85 -6.33 15.61
CA ARG A 50 -0.10 -5.25 15.85
C ARG A 50 0.64 -3.94 16.14
N TYR A 51 0.35 -2.91 15.35
CA TYR A 51 0.77 -1.55 15.68
C TYR A 51 -0.03 -1.05 16.89
N THR A 52 0.69 -0.64 17.93
CA THR A 52 0.13 -0.09 19.17
C THR A 52 -0.08 1.43 19.10
N SER A 53 0.66 2.11 18.23
CA SER A 53 0.43 3.51 17.88
C SER A 53 -0.80 3.66 16.98
N ALA A 54 -1.64 4.65 17.26
CA ALA A 54 -2.74 5.01 16.37
C ALA A 54 -2.23 5.51 15.01
N MET A 55 -3.00 5.26 13.94
CA MET A 55 -2.73 5.80 12.61
C MET A 55 -3.03 7.31 12.61
N THR A 56 -2.00 8.14 12.78
CA THR A 56 -2.14 9.60 12.91
C THR A 56 -2.34 10.34 11.58
N PHE A 57 -2.39 9.63 10.44
CA PHE A 57 -2.44 10.20 9.11
C PHE A 57 -3.58 9.61 8.27
N THR A 58 -4.42 10.48 7.69
CA THR A 58 -5.45 10.10 6.72
C THR A 58 -4.89 10.22 5.30
N PRO A 59 -4.86 9.16 4.48
CA PRO A 59 -4.37 9.23 3.11
C PRO A 59 -5.24 10.15 2.23
N LEU A 60 -4.63 11.01 1.41
CA LEU A 60 -5.36 11.88 0.46
C LEU A 60 -6.07 11.07 -0.64
N ILE A 61 -5.49 9.91 -1.00
CA ILE A 61 -6.09 8.91 -1.88
C ILE A 61 -6.39 7.68 -1.01
N GLY A 62 -7.67 7.48 -0.70
CA GLY A 62 -8.12 6.36 0.14
C GLY A 62 -7.89 4.99 -0.50
N LEU A 63 -7.75 3.95 0.33
CA LEU A 63 -7.61 2.58 -0.17
C LEU A 63 -8.88 2.15 -0.91
N GLY A 64 -8.73 1.74 -2.16
CA GLY A 64 -9.83 1.42 -3.08
C GLY A 64 -10.30 2.57 -3.97
N THR A 65 -9.77 3.79 -3.80
CA THR A 65 -10.04 4.88 -4.73
C THR A 65 -9.57 4.48 -6.14
N ARG A 66 -10.48 4.63 -7.12
CA ARG A 66 -10.22 4.37 -8.53
C ARG A 66 -10.21 5.68 -9.32
N GLY A 67 -9.25 5.83 -10.22
CA GLY A 67 -9.08 7.04 -11.01
C GLY A 67 -8.37 6.80 -12.35
N VAL A 68 -8.16 7.88 -13.10
CA VAL A 68 -7.35 7.89 -14.32
C VAL A 68 -6.12 8.76 -14.10
N LEU A 69 -4.94 8.21 -14.38
CA LEU A 69 -3.66 8.91 -14.28
C LEU A 69 -2.78 8.53 -15.47
N ARG A 70 -2.22 9.54 -16.16
CA ARG A 70 -1.46 9.37 -17.41
C ARG A 70 -2.22 8.57 -18.50
N GLY A 71 -3.53 8.77 -18.58
CA GLY A 71 -4.44 8.09 -19.53
C GLY A 71 -4.87 6.67 -19.11
N GLU A 72 -4.21 6.07 -18.13
CA GLU A 72 -4.46 4.71 -17.65
C GLU A 72 -5.38 4.69 -16.43
N LYS A 73 -6.16 3.62 -16.24
CA LYS A 73 -6.99 3.41 -15.05
C LYS A 73 -6.16 2.80 -13.91
N TRP A 74 -6.37 3.23 -12.68
CA TRP A 74 -5.66 2.72 -11.50
C TRP A 74 -6.61 2.56 -10.30
N GLU A 75 -6.34 1.57 -9.44
CA GLU A 75 -6.86 1.51 -8.06
C GLU A 75 -5.72 1.74 -7.07
N CYS A 76 -5.93 2.56 -6.04
CA CYS A 76 -5.00 2.68 -4.92
C CYS A 76 -5.18 1.49 -3.97
N ILE A 77 -4.24 0.54 -3.98
CA ILE A 77 -4.36 -0.73 -3.25
C ILE A 77 -3.57 -0.78 -1.94
N GLY A 78 -2.66 0.16 -1.70
CA GLY A 78 -1.87 0.26 -0.48
C GLY A 78 -1.36 1.68 -0.24
N PHE A 79 -1.00 1.98 1.01
CA PHE A 79 -0.46 3.27 1.43
C PHE A 79 0.55 3.07 2.56
N MET A 80 1.59 3.90 2.62
CA MET A 80 2.44 4.08 3.80
C MET A 80 2.84 5.55 3.96
N ARG A 81 3.03 6.00 5.21
CA ARG A 81 3.78 7.23 5.50
C ARG A 81 5.21 6.84 5.84
N ARG A 82 6.19 7.56 5.30
CA ARG A 82 7.61 7.44 5.63
C ARG A 82 8.12 8.76 6.19
N ALA A 83 9.21 8.71 6.94
CA ALA A 83 9.89 9.90 7.44
C ALA A 83 11.39 9.66 7.58
N VAL A 84 12.18 10.74 7.48
CA VAL A 84 13.60 10.77 7.81
C VAL A 84 13.89 11.96 8.71
N ARG A 85 14.68 11.75 9.77
CA ARG A 85 15.10 12.83 10.67
C ARG A 85 16.44 13.39 10.22
N TYR A 86 16.50 14.69 9.93
CA TYR A 86 17.70 15.38 9.48
C TYR A 86 17.85 16.72 10.22
N TYR A 87 19.00 16.92 10.87
CA TYR A 87 19.25 18.02 11.82
C TYR A 87 18.12 18.27 12.85
N GLY A 88 17.49 17.18 13.34
CA GLY A 88 16.42 17.23 14.34
C GLY A 88 15.00 17.49 13.78
N VAL A 89 14.87 17.80 12.49
CA VAL A 89 13.59 17.97 11.80
C VAL A 89 13.17 16.65 11.14
N ASP A 90 11.89 16.28 11.25
CA ASP A 90 11.31 15.13 10.55
C ASP A 90 10.74 15.56 9.19
N TYR A 91 11.31 15.03 8.12
CA TYR A 91 10.82 15.19 6.75
C TYR A 91 9.99 13.95 6.39
N ALA A 92 8.68 14.10 6.24
CA ALA A 92 7.74 12.98 6.14
C ALA A 92 6.86 13.05 4.90
N TRP A 93 6.74 11.94 4.17
CA TRP A 93 6.05 11.85 2.88
C TRP A 93 5.11 10.63 2.82
N GLY A 94 4.13 10.65 1.93
CA GLY A 94 3.17 9.57 1.70
C GLY A 94 3.47 8.81 0.41
N GLU A 95 3.39 7.48 0.45
CA GLU A 95 3.65 6.58 -0.68
C GLU A 95 2.45 5.68 -0.93
N TYR A 96 1.80 5.87 -2.08
CA TYR A 96 0.59 5.18 -2.52
C TYR A 96 0.95 4.11 -3.55
N LEU A 97 0.52 2.87 -3.33
CA LEU A 97 0.68 1.76 -4.26
C LEU A 97 -0.54 1.69 -5.19
N LEU A 98 -0.33 1.99 -6.47
CA LEU A 98 -1.34 1.90 -7.52
C LEU A 98 -1.25 0.57 -8.26
N HIS A 99 -2.40 0.00 -8.63
CA HIS A 99 -2.49 -1.21 -9.44
C HIS A 99 -3.41 -1.03 -10.66
N ASN A 100 -2.98 -1.58 -11.80
CA ASN A 100 -3.72 -1.71 -13.05
C ASN A 100 -3.54 -3.15 -13.56
N PRO A 101 -4.63 -3.93 -13.80
CA PRO A 101 -4.52 -5.34 -14.19
C PRO A 101 -3.72 -5.65 -15.48
N LEU A 102 -3.46 -4.65 -16.33
CA LEU A 102 -2.70 -4.77 -17.59
C LEU A 102 -1.31 -4.12 -17.52
N LYS A 103 -1.08 -3.18 -16.59
CA LYS A 103 0.19 -2.44 -16.45
C LYS A 103 0.98 -2.81 -15.18
N GLY A 104 0.41 -3.63 -14.31
CA GLY A 104 1.02 -4.02 -13.03
C GLY A 104 0.92 -2.92 -11.98
N PHE A 105 2.02 -2.70 -11.25
CA PHE A 105 2.09 -1.75 -10.13
C PHE A 105 2.79 -0.45 -10.53
N ARG A 106 2.40 0.66 -9.90
CA ARG A 106 3.14 1.93 -9.91
C ARG A 106 3.11 2.55 -8.52
N TRP A 107 4.14 3.31 -8.17
CA TRP A 107 4.14 4.12 -6.97
C TRP A 107 3.77 5.55 -7.32
N LEU A 108 2.96 6.17 -6.46
CA LEU A 108 2.66 7.59 -6.50
C LEU A 108 3.03 8.15 -5.11
N THR A 109 3.91 9.13 -5.09
CA THR A 109 4.53 9.68 -3.87
C THR A 109 4.12 11.13 -3.69
N GLU A 110 3.83 11.53 -2.46
CA GLU A 110 3.39 12.88 -2.07
C GLU A 110 4.30 13.43 -0.97
N SER A 111 4.91 14.58 -1.19
CA SER A 111 5.58 15.37 -0.14
C SER A 111 5.24 16.84 -0.32
N ASP A 112 4.60 17.43 0.68
CA ASP A 112 4.26 18.85 0.73
C ASP A 112 3.55 19.32 -0.55
N GLY A 113 2.58 18.53 -1.00
CA GLY A 113 1.79 18.78 -2.21
C GLY A 113 2.51 18.49 -3.54
N HIS A 114 3.79 18.12 -3.53
CA HIS A 114 4.54 17.72 -4.71
C HIS A 114 4.34 16.22 -4.97
N TRP A 115 4.02 15.86 -6.21
CA TRP A 115 3.67 14.49 -6.61
C TRP A 115 4.69 13.89 -7.57
N MET A 116 5.16 12.68 -7.27
CA MET A 116 6.14 11.93 -8.06
C MET A 116 5.58 10.55 -8.41
N PHE A 117 5.79 10.08 -9.64
CA PHE A 117 5.21 8.84 -10.16
C PHE A 117 6.31 7.92 -10.66
N TYR A 118 6.40 6.72 -10.08
CA TYR A 118 7.50 5.77 -10.32
C TYR A 118 7.02 4.41 -10.81
N GLU A 119 7.88 3.76 -11.57
CA GLU A 119 7.76 2.37 -12.00
C GLU A 119 8.82 1.53 -11.30
N THR A 120 8.40 0.43 -10.66
CA THR A 120 9.32 -0.50 -10.01
C THR A 120 10.04 -1.30 -11.08
N LEU A 121 11.38 -1.27 -11.09
CA LEU A 121 12.18 -2.16 -11.92
C LEU A 121 12.02 -3.61 -11.45
N THR A 122 11.98 -4.56 -12.37
CA THR A 122 11.93 -6.01 -12.07
C THR A 122 13.29 -6.56 -11.61
N GLU A 123 14.37 -5.85 -11.92
CA GLU A 123 15.75 -6.20 -11.60
C GLU A 123 16.46 -4.98 -10.97
N PRO A 124 17.45 -5.18 -10.09
CA PRO A 124 18.27 -4.08 -9.59
C PRO A 124 19.07 -3.45 -10.75
N PRO A 125 19.40 -2.14 -10.68
CA PRO A 125 20.29 -1.52 -11.65
C PRO A 125 21.60 -2.30 -11.77
N GLY A 126 21.97 -2.66 -13.00
CA GLY A 126 23.26 -3.29 -13.28
C GLY A 126 24.43 -2.39 -12.85
N LYS A 127 25.58 -2.99 -12.55
CA LYS A 127 26.81 -2.23 -12.32
C LYS A 127 27.09 -1.36 -13.55
N ALA A 128 27.45 -0.10 -13.31
CA ALA A 128 27.97 0.77 -14.37
C ALA A 128 29.22 0.11 -15.02
N PRO A 129 29.46 0.36 -16.32
CA PRO A 129 30.75 0.05 -16.93
C PRO A 129 31.92 0.71 -16.16
N PRO A 130 33.13 0.12 -16.23
CA PRO A 130 34.35 0.73 -15.67
C PRO A 130 34.80 1.96 -16.47
#